data_AF-A0A6I5NBZ8-F1
#
_entry.id   AF-A0A6I5NBZ8-F1
#
_cell.length_a   1.000
_cell.length_b   1.000
_cell.length_c   1.000
_cell.angle_alpha   90.00
_cell.angle_beta   90.00
_cell.angle_gamma   90.00
#
_symmetry.space_group_name_H-M   'P 1'
#
loop_
_entity.id
_entity.type
_entity.pdbx_description
1 polymer ?
#
loop_
_entity_poly.entity_id
_entity_poly.type
_entity_poly.pdbx_seq_one_letter_code
_entity_poly.pdbx_strand_id
1 'polypeptide(L)'
;MRCAIISRAGQVLANGQLLLTQTESGLRLDLETDGGRRIEGGLVGSDGDMTEASQVLFRQFFEVWGMSDLRLSVTVGASASRSSMALF
;
A
#
# COMPACT_ATOMS: atom_id res chain seq x y z
N MET A 1 -0.01 -5.41 -8.07
CA MET A 1 -1.08 -6.08 -7.29
C MET A 1 -2.20 -5.09 -7.06
N ARG A 2 -3.48 -5.46 -7.20
CA ARG A 2 -4.58 -4.48 -7.04
C ARG A 2 -4.86 -4.24 -5.56
N CYS A 3 -5.25 -3.03 -5.20
CA CYS A 3 -5.59 -2.71 -3.82
C CYS A 3 -6.73 -1.70 -3.69
N ALA A 4 -7.38 -1.73 -2.52
CA ALA A 4 -8.35 -0.74 -2.08
C ALA A 4 -7.92 -0.16 -0.72
N ILE A 5 -7.99 1.16 -0.59
CA ILE A 5 -7.80 1.88 0.67
C ILE A 5 -9.17 2.07 1.30
N ILE A 6 -9.33 1.55 2.51
CA ILE A 6 -10.64 1.41 3.18
C ILE A 6 -10.57 2.10 4.52
N SER A 7 -11.52 2.99 4.81
CA SER A 7 -11.62 3.64 6.11
C SER A 7 -12.02 2.64 7.19
N ARG A 8 -11.84 3.04 8.46
CA ARG A 8 -12.34 2.25 9.60
C ARG A 8 -13.84 1.92 9.49
N ALA A 9 -14.63 2.82 8.92
CA ALA A 9 -16.07 2.65 8.71
C ALA A 9 -16.42 1.69 7.55
N GLY A 10 -15.42 1.14 6.85
CA GLY A 10 -15.61 0.24 5.72
C GLY A 10 -15.82 0.94 4.38
N GLN A 11 -15.69 2.27 4.33
CA GLN A 11 -15.80 3.02 3.08
C GLN A 11 -14.53 2.89 2.25
N VAL A 12 -14.67 2.53 0.97
CA VAL A 12 -13.55 2.60 0.02
C VAL A 12 -13.26 4.05 -0.31
N LEU A 13 -12.06 4.51 0.02
CA LEU A 13 -11.60 5.87 -0.22
C LEU A 13 -10.94 6.02 -1.58
N ALA A 14 -10.17 5.00 -1.99
CA ALA A 14 -9.52 4.95 -3.30
C ALA A 14 -9.20 3.51 -3.68
N ASN A 15 -9.15 3.26 -4.98
CA ASN A 15 -8.61 2.03 -5.56
C ASN A 15 -7.27 2.34 -6.24
N GLY A 16 -6.46 1.31 -6.40
CA GLY A 16 -5.16 1.45 -7.03
C GLY A 16 -4.41 0.14 -7.16
N GLN A 17 -3.10 0.27 -7.28
CA GLN A 17 -2.18 -0.84 -7.36
C GLN A 17 -0.91 -0.59 -6.56
N LEU A 18 -0.42 -1.64 -5.92
CA LEU A 18 0.93 -1.70 -5.35
C LEU A 18 1.92 -2.08 -6.44
N LEU A 19 3.04 -1.36 -6.48
CA LEU A 19 4.14 -1.52 -7.42
C LEU A 19 5.47 -1.63 -6.67
N LEU A 20 6.38 -2.44 -7.22
CA LEU A 20 7.79 -2.41 -6.81
C LEU A 20 8.56 -1.57 -7.81
N THR A 21 9.22 -0.54 -7.33
CA THR A 21 9.92 0.44 -8.14
C THR A 21 11.41 0.32 -7.91
N GLN A 22 12.17 0.08 -8.97
CA GLN A 22 13.63 0.10 -8.88
C GLN A 22 14.12 1.54 -8.70
N THR A 23 14.89 1.76 -7.65
CA THR A 23 15.60 3.03 -7.37
C THR A 23 17.10 2.77 -7.30
N GLU A 24 17.90 3.85 -7.19
CA GLU A 24 19.36 3.74 -6.98
C GLU A 24 19.71 3.04 -5.66
N SER A 25 18.85 3.13 -4.65
CA SER A 25 19.04 2.54 -3.32
C SER A 25 18.44 1.13 -3.18
N GLY A 26 17.73 0.63 -4.20
CA GLY A 26 17.08 -0.68 -4.18
C GLY A 26 15.61 -0.64 -4.62
N LEU A 27 14.87 -1.72 -4.32
CA LEU A 27 13.44 -1.79 -4.60
C LEU A 27 12.64 -1.01 -3.57
N ARG A 28 11.68 -0.21 -4.01
CA ARG A 28 10.76 0.56 -3.15
C ARG A 28 9.32 0.12 -3.39
N LEU A 29 8.55 -0.01 -2.32
CA LEU A 29 7.11 -0.29 -2.42
C LEU A 29 6.33 1.00 -2.61
N ASP A 30 5.73 1.19 -3.79
CA ASP A 30 4.91 2.37 -4.11
C ASP A 30 3.44 1.97 -4.27
N LEU A 31 2.54 2.94 -4.08
CA LEU A 31 1.14 2.84 -4.44
C LEU A 31 0.82 3.84 -5.55
N GLU A 32 0.09 3.39 -6.56
CA GLU A 32 -0.52 4.27 -7.57
C GLU A 32 -2.03 4.13 -7.49
N THR A 33 -2.72 5.24 -7.25
CA THR A 33 -4.19 5.26 -7.26
C THR A 33 -4.69 5.28 -8.70
N ASP A 34 -5.91 4.80 -8.91
CA ASP A 34 -6.57 4.85 -10.23
C ASP A 34 -6.79 6.30 -10.72
N GLY A 35 -6.72 7.28 -9.81
CA GLY A 35 -6.72 8.71 -10.15
C GLY A 35 -5.36 9.26 -10.60
N GLY A 36 -4.34 8.40 -10.76
CA GLY A 36 -3.00 8.78 -11.22
C GLY A 36 -2.09 9.36 -10.13
N ARG A 37 -2.51 9.35 -8.86
CA ARG A 37 -1.66 9.80 -7.75
C ARG A 37 -0.71 8.68 -7.35
N ARG A 38 0.59 8.97 -7.37
CA ARG A 38 1.63 8.09 -6.84
C ARG A 38 1.98 8.45 -5.41
N ILE A 39 2.09 7.45 -4.55
CA ILE A 39 2.48 7.55 -3.15
C ILE A 39 3.70 6.66 -2.97
N GLU A 40 4.82 7.27 -2.60
CA GLU A 40 6.08 6.57 -2.44
C GLU A 40 6.16 5.96 -1.03
N GLY A 41 6.51 4.67 -0.95
CA GLY A 41 6.72 4.00 0.32
C GLY A 41 8.18 3.84 0.67
N GLY A 42 8.49 2.81 1.46
CA GLY A 42 9.87 2.53 1.89
C GLY A 42 10.57 1.51 1.02
N LEU A 43 11.88 1.36 1.27
CA LEU A 43 12.69 0.34 0.62
C LEU A 43 12.32 -1.05 1.14
N VAL A 44 12.28 -2.01 0.23
CA VAL A 44 12.13 -3.43 0.52
C VAL A 44 13.46 -3.96 1.03
N GLY A 45 13.41 -4.78 2.10
CA GLY A 45 14.56 -5.45 2.67
C GLY A 45 15.28 -6.32 1.64
N SER A 46 16.57 -6.57 1.86
CA SER A 46 17.40 -7.37 0.94
C SER A 46 16.93 -8.82 0.78
N ASP A 47 16.18 -9.34 1.74
CA ASP A 47 15.54 -10.65 1.76
C ASP A 47 14.12 -10.64 1.15
N GLY A 48 13.67 -9.49 0.66
CA GLY A 48 12.31 -9.28 0.16
C GLY A 48 11.30 -8.90 1.24
N ASP A 49 11.72 -8.67 2.50
CA ASP A 49 10.81 -8.21 3.55
C ASP A 49 10.26 -6.82 3.22
N MET A 50 8.93 -6.71 3.22
CA MET A 50 8.20 -5.48 2.91
C MET A 50 7.65 -4.81 4.17
N THR A 51 7.97 -5.29 5.38
CA THR A 51 7.42 -4.78 6.63
C THR A 51 7.72 -3.29 6.82
N GLU A 52 8.99 -2.88 6.77
CA GLU A 52 9.37 -1.46 6.89
C GLU A 52 8.86 -0.64 5.69
N ALA A 53 8.97 -1.19 4.48
CA ALA A 53 8.48 -0.57 3.25
C ALA A 53 7.00 -0.19 3.36
N SER A 54 6.19 -1.12 3.87
CA SER A 54 4.76 -0.95 4.07
C SER A 54 4.47 0.06 5.17
N GLN A 55 5.19 0.04 6.29
CA GLN A 55 5.02 1.04 7.35
C GLN A 55 5.27 2.46 6.86
N VAL A 56 6.32 2.68 6.06
CA VAL A 56 6.59 3.98 5.44
C VAL A 56 5.44 4.38 4.52
N LEU A 57 4.98 3.46 3.66
CA LEU A 57 3.85 3.71 2.76
C LEU A 57 2.58 4.08 3.54
N PHE A 58 2.28 3.40 4.64
CA PHE A 58 1.11 3.69 5.46
C PHE A 58 1.20 5.04 6.17
N ARG A 59 2.38 5.49 6.58
CA ARG A 59 2.53 6.85 7.12
C ARG A 59 2.12 7.91 6.10
N GLN A 60 2.41 7.69 4.82
CA GLN A 60 1.98 8.61 3.75
C GLN A 60 0.45 8.66 3.58
N PHE A 61 -0.28 7.61 3.96
CA PHE A 61 -1.74 7.63 3.82
C PHE A 61 -2.38 8.67 4.74
N PHE A 62 -1.82 8.88 5.93
CA PHE A 62 -2.25 9.95 6.81
C PHE A 62 -2.06 11.33 6.16
N GLU A 63 -0.90 11.58 5.55
CA GLU A 63 -0.62 12.83 4.83
C GLU A 63 -1.58 13.06 3.65
N VAL A 64 -1.98 11.99 2.96
CA VAL A 64 -2.80 12.07 1.74
C VAL A 64 -4.30 12.22 2.04
N TRP A 65 -4.80 11.57 3.08
CA TRP A 65 -6.24 11.50 3.37
C TRP A 65 -6.65 12.06 4.74
N GLY A 66 -5.70 12.46 5.59
CA GLY A 66 -5.98 13.03 6.92
C GLY A 66 -6.68 12.09 7.89
N MET A 67 -6.59 10.78 7.66
CA MET A 67 -7.28 9.74 8.43
C MET A 67 -6.31 8.69 8.96
N SER A 68 -6.53 8.29 10.21
CA SER A 68 -5.91 7.11 10.82
C SER A 68 -6.75 5.85 10.55
N ASP A 69 -6.23 4.68 10.93
CA ASP A 69 -6.94 3.39 10.87
C ASP A 69 -7.39 2.96 9.46
N LEU A 70 -6.67 3.39 8.42
CA LEU A 70 -6.94 3.02 7.02
C LEU A 70 -6.44 1.61 6.70
N ARG A 71 -7.35 0.69 6.37
CA ARG A 71 -6.95 -0.65 5.92
C ARG A 71 -6.64 -0.67 4.43
N LEU A 72 -5.57 -1.36 4.07
CA LEU A 72 -5.25 -1.69 2.69
C LEU A 72 -5.64 -3.14 2.42
N SER A 73 -6.60 -3.33 1.52
CA SER A 73 -6.96 -4.66 1.03
C SER A 73 -6.23 -4.91 -0.28
N VAL A 74 -5.41 -5.96 -0.33
CA VAL A 74 -4.62 -6.30 -1.52
C VAL A 74 -5.20 -7.56 -2.16
N THR A 75 -5.34 -7.53 -3.48
CA THR A 75 -5.75 -8.66 -4.32
C THR A 75 -4.59 -9.02 -5.25
N VAL A 76 -4.11 -10.25 -5.11
CA VAL A 76 -3.09 -10.86 -5.98
C VAL A 76 -3.80 -11.85 -6.89
N GLY A 77 -3.69 -11.71 -8.21
CA GLY A 77 -4.12 -12.74 -9.16
C GLY A 77 -2.95 -13.72 -9.39
N ALA A 78 -3.10 -15.04 -9.39
CA ALA A 78 -4.27 -15.90 -9.56
C ALA A 78 -4.40 -16.91 -8.39
N SER A 79 -5.64 -17.35 -8.13
CA SER A 79 -6.13 -18.04 -6.92
C SER A 79 -6.34 -17.10 -5.73
N ALA A 80 -7.60 -17.01 -5.31
CA ALA A 80 -8.11 -16.08 -4.32
C ALA A 80 -7.49 -16.30 -2.94
N SER A 81 -6.39 -15.62 -2.65
CA SER A 81 -5.96 -15.34 -1.27
C SER A 81 -6.18 -13.86 -0.98
N ARG A 82 -7.27 -13.57 -0.26
CA ARG A 82 -7.55 -12.22 0.25
C ARG A 82 -6.73 -12.01 1.53
N SER A 83 -5.58 -11.36 1.42
CA SER A 83 -4.82 -10.92 2.59
C SER A 83 -5.32 -9.55 3.02
N SER A 84 -6.02 -9.48 4.15
CA SER A 84 -6.39 -8.23 4.82
C SER A 84 -5.38 -7.94 5.91
N MET A 85 -4.65 -6.82 5.81
CA MET A 85 -3.80 -6.34 6.88
C MET A 85 -4.58 -5.33 7.72
N ALA A 86 -4.74 -5.60 9.02
CA ALA A 86 -5.40 -4.70 9.96
C ALA A 86 -4.38 -3.74 10.58
N LEU A 87 -4.73 -2.46 10.68
CA LEU A 87 -3.96 -1.45 11.42
C LEU A 87 -4.46 -1.39 12.87
N PHE A 88 -3.53 -1.20 13.82
CA PHE A 88 -3.78 -0.82 15.21
C PHE A 88 -3.12 0.53 15.47
#